data_AF-A0A2A5AEJ7-F1
#
_entry.id   AF-A0A2A5AEJ7-F1
#
_cell.length_a   1.000
_cell.length_b   1.000
_cell.length_c   1.000
_cell.angle_alpha   90.00
_cell.angle_beta   90.00
_cell.angle_gamma   90.00
#
_symmetry.space_group_name_H-M   'P 1'
#
loop_
_entity.id
_entity.type
_entity.pdbx_description
1 polymer ?
#
loop_
_entity_poly.entity_id
_entity_poly.type
_entity_poly.pdbx_seq_one_letter_code
_entity_poly.pdbx_strand_id
1 'polypeptide(L)'
;MNPEEFARKVGNRIDHLLPKGLSDTKKDLQNNIKSIISESLTKLDVVSREDFEIQQAVLLKTRSKLEALEQRLQQLEDQLQSKS
;
A
#
# COMPACT_ATOMS: atom_id res chain seq x y z
N MET A 1 0.98 4.21 -5.90
CA MET A 1 0.97 5.63 -6.32
C MET A 1 1.64 6.40 -5.20
N ASN A 2 2.66 7.23 -5.48
CA ASN A 2 3.40 7.94 -4.43
C ASN A 2 2.48 8.99 -3.76
N PRO A 3 2.31 8.98 -2.43
CA PRO A 3 1.48 9.96 -1.70
C PRO A 3 1.81 11.42 -2.06
N GLU A 4 3.09 11.74 -2.29
CA GLU A 4 3.52 13.09 -2.67
C GLU A 4 2.99 13.54 -4.04
N GLU A 5 2.91 12.60 -5.00
CA GLU A 5 2.46 12.90 -6.36
C GLU A 5 0.95 13.19 -6.39
N PHE A 6 0.19 12.46 -5.58
CA PHE A 6 -1.24 12.70 -5.39
C PHE A 6 -1.49 14.05 -4.72
N ALA A 7 -0.79 14.35 -3.61
CA ALA A 7 -0.91 15.63 -2.91
C ALA A 7 -0.60 16.81 -3.85
N ARG A 8 0.41 16.67 -4.72
CA ARG A 8 0.74 17.66 -5.76
C ARG A 8 -0.37 17.82 -6.79
N LYS A 9 -0.95 16.73 -7.29
CA LYS A 9 -2.06 16.77 -8.27
C LYS A 9 -3.32 17.43 -7.69
N VAL A 10 -3.64 17.16 -6.42
CA VAL A 10 -4.76 17.81 -5.74
C VAL A 10 -4.48 19.30 -5.52
N GLY A 11 -3.30 19.67 -5.04
CA GLY A 11 -2.89 21.07 -4.88
C GLY A 11 -3.04 21.87 -6.17
N ASN A 12 -2.56 21.32 -7.29
CA ASN A 12 -2.70 21.96 -8.60
C ASN A 12 -4.16 22.15 -9.02
N ARG A 13 -5.06 21.19 -8.77
CA ARG A 13 -6.48 21.34 -9.10
C ARG A 13 -7.16 22.43 -8.27
N ILE A 14 -6.82 22.51 -6.99
CA ILE A 14 -7.36 23.53 -6.08
C ILE A 14 -6.89 24.92 -6.51
N ASP A 15 -5.63 25.06 -6.94
CA ASP A 15 -5.09 26.31 -7.46
C ASP A 15 -5.84 26.86 -8.69
N HIS A 16 -6.47 25.99 -9.49
CA HIS A 16 -7.25 26.37 -10.67
C HIS A 16 -8.71 26.69 -10.36
N LEU A 17 -9.21 26.32 -9.17
CA LEU A 17 -10.60 26.56 -8.73
C LEU A 17 -10.72 27.78 -7.81
N LEU A 18 -9.61 28.30 -7.29
CA LEU A 18 -9.62 29.49 -6.43
C LEU A 18 -9.83 30.79 -7.24
N PRO A 19 -10.81 31.64 -6.86
CA PRO A 19 -11.09 32.90 -7.56
C PRO A 19 -9.92 33.89 -7.41
N LYS A 20 -9.66 34.67 -8.47
CA LYS A 20 -8.48 35.55 -8.64
C LYS A 20 -8.32 36.68 -7.59
N GLY A 21 -9.22 36.80 -6.61
CA GLY A 21 -9.20 37.82 -5.56
C GLY A 21 -8.53 37.43 -4.24
N LEU A 22 -8.06 36.18 -4.09
CA LEU A 22 -7.42 35.66 -2.87
C LEU A 22 -5.89 35.44 -3.02
N SER A 23 -5.23 36.14 -3.94
CA SER A 23 -3.83 35.86 -4.33
C SER A 23 -2.82 35.89 -3.17
N ASP A 24 -2.99 36.76 -2.18
CA ASP A 24 -2.07 36.85 -1.03
C ASP A 24 -2.37 35.81 0.06
N THR A 25 -3.62 35.36 0.18
CA THR A 25 -4.03 34.27 1.10
C THR A 25 -3.94 32.89 0.44
N LYS A 26 -3.68 32.83 -0.87
CA LYS A 26 -3.59 31.60 -1.66
C LYS A 26 -2.49 30.68 -1.17
N LYS A 27 -1.31 31.22 -0.87
CA LYS A 27 -0.13 30.42 -0.49
C LYS A 27 -0.33 29.73 0.86
N ASP A 28 -0.88 30.45 1.84
CA ASP A 28 -1.16 29.88 3.17
C ASP A 28 -2.31 28.89 3.12
N LEU A 29 -3.34 29.16 2.33
CA LEU A 29 -4.44 28.23 2.11
C LEU A 29 -3.97 26.95 1.40
N GLN A 30 -3.12 27.08 0.37
CA GLN A 30 -2.55 25.95 -0.36
C GLN A 30 -1.68 25.09 0.57
N ASN A 31 -0.86 25.72 1.43
CA ASN A 31 -0.04 25.01 2.41
C ASN A 31 -0.90 24.26 3.44
N ASN A 32 -1.92 24.91 3.99
CA ASN A 32 -2.84 24.28 4.94
C ASN A 32 -3.59 23.09 4.32
N ILE A 33 -4.10 23.24 3.09
CA ILE A 33 -4.79 22.18 2.38
C ILE A 33 -3.83 21.01 2.07
N LYS A 34 -2.60 21.30 1.63
CA LYS A 34 -1.58 20.28 1.37
C LYS A 34 -1.23 19.51 2.64
N SER A 35 -1.09 20.18 3.78
CA SER A 35 -0.84 19.55 5.07
C SER A 35 -2.00 18.65 5.50
N ILE A 36 -3.25 19.10 5.39
CA ILE A 36 -4.44 18.30 5.73
C ILE A 36 -4.55 17.05 4.85
N ILE A 37 -4.31 17.18 3.54
CA ILE A 37 -4.33 16.04 2.61
C ILE A 37 -3.21 15.07 2.93
N SER A 38 -2.00 15.57 3.18
CA SER A 38 -0.85 14.72 3.51
C SER A 38 -1.09 13.97 4.83
N GLU A 39 -1.59 14.65 5.86
CA GLU A 39 -1.95 14.04 7.14
C GLU A 39 -3.09 13.01 7.00
N SER A 40 -4.09 13.32 6.18
CA SER A 40 -5.22 12.41 5.93
C SER A 40 -4.79 11.17 5.14
N LEU A 41 -3.88 11.29 4.17
CA LEU A 41 -3.30 10.14 3.47
C LEU A 41 -2.44 9.28 4.38
N THR A 42 -1.66 9.90 5.27
CA THR A 42 -0.90 9.18 6.30
C THR A 42 -1.83 8.43 7.27
N LYS A 43 -3.00 9.00 7.59
CA LYS A 43 -4.02 8.36 8.45
C LYS A 43 -4.84 7.27 7.75
N LEU A 44 -4.91 7.26 6.41
CA LEU A 44 -5.73 6.31 5.65
C LEU A 44 -5.09 4.91 5.47
N ASP A 45 -4.08 4.57 6.26
CA ASP A 45 -3.37 3.27 6.19
C ASP A 45 -3.05 2.90 4.73
N VAL A 46 -2.51 3.88 4.00
CA VAL A 46 -2.13 3.70 2.59
C VAL A 46 -0.93 2.77 2.60
N VAL A 47 -1.22 1.46 2.58
CA VAL A 47 -0.22 0.41 2.39
C VAL A 47 0.57 0.81 1.16
N SER A 48 1.84 1.12 1.36
CA SER A 48 2.68 1.52 0.24
C SER A 48 2.71 0.37 -0.76
N ARG A 49 2.93 0.67 -2.04
CA ARG A 49 3.03 -0.39 -3.04
C ARG A 49 4.14 -1.39 -2.67
N GLU A 50 5.18 -0.91 -2.01
CA GLU A 50 6.29 -1.71 -1.50
C GLU A 50 5.85 -2.67 -0.38
N ASP A 51 5.07 -2.19 0.60
CA ASP A 51 4.54 -3.05 1.67
C ASP A 51 3.59 -4.14 1.12
N PHE A 52 2.80 -3.80 0.10
CA PHE A 52 1.96 -4.77 -0.59
C PHE A 52 2.78 -5.85 -1.29
N GLU A 53 3.86 -5.47 -1.99
CA GLU A 53 4.78 -6.40 -2.66
C GLU A 53 5.50 -7.31 -1.64
N ILE A 54 5.87 -6.77 -0.47
CA ILE A 54 6.45 -7.57 0.63
C ILE A 54 5.46 -8.60 1.14
N GLN A 55 4.20 -8.22 1.40
CA GLN A 55 3.17 -9.16 1.87
C GLN A 55 2.90 -10.26 0.83
N GLN A 56 2.86 -9.90 -0.45
CA GLN A 56 2.72 -10.87 -1.54
C GLN A 56 3.88 -11.87 -1.55
N ALA A 57 5.12 -11.40 -1.36
CA ALA A 57 6.29 -12.27 -1.29
C ALA A 57 6.25 -13.23 -0.08
N VAL A 58 5.80 -12.74 1.07
CA VAL A 58 5.60 -13.56 2.28
C VAL A 58 4.55 -14.65 2.04
N LEU A 59 3.43 -14.32 1.38
CA LEU A 59 2.39 -15.29 1.04
C LEU A 59 2.91 -16.36 0.07
N LEU A 60 3.64 -15.96 -0.98
CA LEU A 60 4.24 -16.91 -1.93
C LEU A 60 5.21 -17.88 -1.23
N LYS A 61 6.07 -17.35 -0.35
CA LYS A 61 7.00 -18.16 0.45
C LYS A 61 6.27 -19.13 1.36
N THR A 62 5.17 -18.70 1.96
CA THR A 62 4.38 -19.54 2.88
C THR A 62 3.69 -20.67 2.11
N ARG A 63 3.12 -20.37 0.93
CA ARG A 63 2.52 -21.38 0.06
C ARG A 63 3.55 -22.43 -0.40
N SER A 64 4.73 -21.99 -0.82
CA SER A 64 5.80 -22.92 -1.21
C SER A 64 6.23 -23.84 -0.06
N LYS A 65 6.31 -23.32 1.17
CA LYS A 65 6.58 -24.13 2.36
C LYS A 65 5.45 -25.11 2.68
N LEU A 66 4.20 -24.68 2.51
CA LEU A 66 3.03 -25.53 2.71
C LEU A 66 3.04 -26.71 1.73
N GLU A 67 3.23 -26.45 0.44
CA GLU A 67 3.31 -27.49 -0.61
C GLU A 67 4.43 -28.50 -0.33
N ALA A 68 5.60 -28.04 0.15
CA ALA A 68 6.70 -28.92 0.54
C ALA A 68 6.37 -29.79 1.78
N LEU A 69 5.61 -29.24 2.74
CA LEU A 69 5.16 -30.00 3.90
C LEU A 69 4.10 -31.03 3.52
N GLU A 70 3.15 -30.68 2.65
CA GLU A 70 2.14 -31.60 2.12
C GLU A 70 2.79 -32.77 1.39
N GLN A 71 3.81 -32.51 0.55
CA GLN A 71 4.56 -33.56 -0.12
C GLN A 71 5.29 -34.48 0.86
N ARG A 72 5.92 -33.91 1.90
CA ARG A 72 6.59 -34.71 2.94
C ARG A 72 5.60 -35.55 3.73
N LEU A 73 4.42 -35.01 4.02
CA LEU A 73 3.36 -35.74 4.72
C LEU A 73 2.89 -36.92 3.87
N GLN A 74 2.59 -36.70 2.58
CA GLN A 74 2.21 -37.77 1.66
C GLN A 74 3.26 -38.88 1.61
N GLN A 75 4.55 -38.53 1.49
CA GLN A 75 5.63 -39.52 1.49
C GLN A 75 5.68 -40.35 2.77
N LEU A 76 5.43 -39.73 3.93
CA LEU A 76 5.39 -40.43 5.22
C LEU A 76 4.15 -41.33 5.32
N GLU A 77 2.99 -40.86 4.88
CA GLU A 77 1.75 -41.63 4.83
C GLU A 77 1.90 -42.86 3.92
N ASP A 78 2.47 -42.70 2.73
CA ASP A 78 2.73 -43.80 1.79
C ASP A 78 3.71 -44.83 2.39
N GLN A 79 4.77 -44.36 3.07
CA GLN A 79 5.72 -45.25 3.75
C GLN A 79 5.06 -46.05 4.88
N LEU A 80 4.16 -45.44 5.65
CA LEU A 80 3.43 -46.13 6.71
C LEU A 80 2.45 -47.16 6.15
N GLN A 81 1.76 -46.84 5.05
CA GLN A 81 0.87 -47.80 4.37
C GLN A 81 1.64 -48.97 3.75
N SER A 82 2.83 -48.73 3.19
CA SER A 82 3.68 -49.79 2.63
C SER A 82 4.29 -50.75 3.65
N LYS A 83 4.28 -50.36 4.94
CA LYS A 83 4.83 -51.16 6.05
C LYS A 83 3.79 -51.96 6.82
N SER A 84 2.50 -51.78 6.54
CA SER A 84 1.40 -52.57 7.08
C SER A 84 0.92 -53.62 6.09
#